data_AF-A0A2J6X571-F1
#
_entry.id   AF-A0A2J6X571-F1
#
_cell.length_a   1.000
_cell.length_b   1.000
_cell.length_c   1.000
_cell.angle_alpha   90.00
_cell.angle_beta   90.00
_cell.angle_gamma   90.00
#
_symmetry.space_group_name_H-M   'P 1'
#
loop_
_entity.id
_entity.type
_entity.pdbx_description
1 polymer ?
#
loop_
_entity_poly.entity_id
_entity_poly.type
_entity_poly.pdbx_seq_one_letter_code
_entity_poly.pdbx_strand_id
1 'polypeptide(L)'
;MINVYEKMAELIKKGTEFVFVVVVNAEESTAGKKGFKMIVLKDGSFYGTVGGGTLEKDAIEIAKELFKTKGTYYKKYVLKEGDPLSFGMVCGGEVELYFEYVGTKRQMVIFGAGHLGKALYEVAKVSKEYDFVVIDERPDFANEENFPNTTIFNGEGIYKRVSELPIREGAEVVILTPGGENDPYILKGL
;
A
#
# COMPACT_ATOMS: atom_id res chain seq x y z
N MET A 1 23.20 14.15 12.42
CA MET A 1 22.80 13.08 11.47
C MET A 1 21.44 12.60 11.91
N ILE A 2 20.40 12.67 11.08
CA ILE A 2 19.04 12.24 11.47
C ILE A 2 19.06 10.73 11.71
N ASN A 3 18.55 10.30 12.86
CA ASN A 3 18.29 8.90 13.13
C ASN A 3 16.99 8.52 12.41
N VAL A 4 17.09 7.73 11.33
CA VAL A 4 15.94 7.31 10.52
C VAL A 4 14.89 6.56 11.36
N TYR A 5 15.31 5.81 12.37
CA TYR A 5 14.37 5.07 13.23
C TYR A 5 13.55 5.97 14.14
N GLU A 6 14.16 7.02 14.71
CA GLU A 6 13.45 8.03 15.50
C GLU A 6 12.42 8.75 14.62
N LYS A 7 12.81 9.10 13.39
CA LYS A 7 11.89 9.74 12.45
C LYS A 7 10.73 8.82 12.06
N MET A 8 11.01 7.54 11.83
CA MET A 8 10.00 6.52 11.54
C MET A 8 8.98 6.42 12.68
N ALA A 9 9.44 6.33 13.93
CA ALA A 9 8.57 6.28 15.11
C ALA A 9 7.71 7.54 15.25
N GLU A 10 8.28 8.72 14.98
CA GLU A 10 7.55 9.99 14.97
C GLU A 10 6.41 9.99 13.93
N LEU A 11 6.69 9.56 12.70
CA LEU A 11 5.71 9.51 11.60
C LEU A 11 4.60 8.51 11.89
N ILE A 12 4.93 7.32 12.39
CA ILE A 12 3.95 6.31 12.81
C ILE A 12 3.02 6.87 13.89
N LYS A 13 3.58 7.53 14.92
CA LYS A 13 2.77 8.14 15.99
C LYS A 13 1.83 9.23 15.49
N LYS A 14 2.23 9.94 14.43
CA LYS A 14 1.42 10.98 13.77
C LYS A 14 0.42 10.41 12.75
N GLY A 15 0.44 9.10 12.48
CA GLY A 15 -0.37 8.49 11.42
C GLY A 15 0.02 8.97 10.02
N THR A 16 1.25 9.46 9.84
CA THR A 16 1.73 9.94 8.54
C THR A 16 2.21 8.76 7.72
N GLU A 17 1.70 8.65 6.48
CA GLU A 17 2.11 7.63 5.51
C GLU A 17 3.50 7.96 4.94
N PHE A 18 4.34 6.94 4.78
CA PHE A 18 5.66 7.07 4.17
C PHE A 18 6.10 5.77 3.49
N VAL A 19 7.15 5.84 2.67
CA VAL A 19 7.85 4.66 2.15
C VAL A 19 9.21 4.57 2.80
N PHE A 20 9.47 3.45 3.45
CA PHE A 20 10.77 3.11 4.00
C PHE A 20 11.61 2.39 2.94
N VAL A 21 12.84 2.81 2.77
CA VAL A 21 13.79 2.26 1.80
C VAL A 21 15.05 1.87 2.54
N VAL A 22 15.57 0.67 2.25
CA VAL A 22 16.81 0.17 2.86
C VAL A 22 17.69 -0.51 1.82
N VAL A 23 18.99 -0.21 1.90
CA VAL A 23 20.02 -0.95 1.15
C VAL A 23 20.19 -2.33 1.81
N VAL A 24 19.65 -3.36 1.20
CA VAL A 24 19.70 -4.75 1.71
C VAL A 24 20.99 -5.46 1.32
N ASN A 25 21.56 -5.07 0.18
CA ASN A 25 22.84 -5.55 -0.31
C ASN A 25 23.59 -4.44 -1.06
N ALA A 26 24.92 -4.47 -0.98
CA ALA A 26 25.78 -3.53 -1.69
C ALA A 26 27.20 -4.09 -1.81
N GLU A 27 27.82 -3.91 -2.97
CA GLU A 27 29.25 -4.16 -3.15
C GLU A 27 30.09 -3.01 -2.55
N GLU A 28 31.31 -3.33 -2.08
CA GLU A 28 32.17 -2.39 -1.34
C GLU A 28 32.51 -1.10 -2.11
N SER A 29 32.50 -1.14 -3.44
CA SER A 29 32.83 0.00 -4.30
C SER A 29 31.67 0.96 -4.59
N THR A 30 30.49 0.70 -4.04
CA THR A 30 29.28 1.50 -4.30
C THR A 30 29.05 2.59 -3.24
N ALA A 31 28.39 3.69 -3.62
CA ALA A 31 28.14 4.82 -2.71
C ALA A 31 27.11 4.49 -1.60
N GLY A 32 26.19 3.55 -1.87
CA GLY A 32 25.24 3.04 -0.90
C GLY A 32 25.82 1.86 -0.13
N LYS A 33 25.89 1.95 1.20
CA LYS A 33 26.34 0.83 2.03
C LYS A 33 25.16 0.04 2.57
N LYS A 34 25.31 -1.28 2.71
CA LYS A 34 24.32 -2.12 3.38
C LYS A 34 23.88 -1.50 4.71
N GLY A 35 22.58 -1.39 4.90
CA GLY A 35 21.98 -0.77 6.08
C GLY A 35 21.79 0.74 6.01
N PHE A 36 22.21 1.41 4.92
CA PHE A 36 21.74 2.77 4.60
C PHE A 36 20.22 2.75 4.40
N LYS A 37 19.58 3.84 4.82
CA LYS A 37 18.13 3.93 4.94
C LYS A 37 17.65 5.31 4.54
N MET A 38 16.47 5.31 3.94
CA MET A 38 15.77 6.52 3.53
C MET A 38 14.29 6.37 3.85
N ILE A 39 13.66 7.47 4.26
CA ILE A 39 12.20 7.59 4.36
C ILE A 39 11.78 8.60 3.31
N VAL A 40 10.81 8.24 2.46
CA VAL A 40 10.22 9.12 1.46
C VAL A 40 8.78 9.42 1.88
N LEU A 41 8.40 10.70 1.90
CA LEU A 41 7.04 11.17 2.17
C LEU A 41 6.24 11.32 0.87
N LYS A 42 4.91 11.43 1.00
CA LYS A 42 3.99 11.50 -0.15
C LYS A 42 4.21 12.72 -1.05
N ASP A 43 4.74 13.81 -0.49
CA ASP A 43 5.12 15.02 -1.23
C ASP A 43 6.49 14.92 -1.93
N GLY A 44 7.18 13.78 -1.78
CA GLY A 44 8.51 13.54 -2.33
C GLY A 44 9.67 14.05 -1.47
N SER A 45 9.38 14.74 -0.35
CA SER A 45 10.43 15.05 0.63
C SER A 45 10.94 13.76 1.30
N PHE A 46 12.19 13.77 1.77
CA PHE A 46 12.81 12.56 2.31
C PHE A 46 13.80 12.83 3.44
N TYR A 47 14.11 11.77 4.19
CA TYR A 47 15.08 11.76 5.28
C TYR A 47 16.02 10.58 5.13
N GLY A 48 17.29 10.75 5.48
CA GLY A 48 18.30 9.71 5.29
C GLY A 48 18.82 9.65 3.85
N THR A 49 19.53 8.58 3.52
CA THR A 49 20.15 8.37 2.21
C THR A 49 20.29 6.88 1.94
N VAL A 50 20.21 6.49 0.68
CA VAL A 50 20.53 5.13 0.19
C VAL A 50 21.84 5.09 -0.61
N GLY A 51 22.56 6.20 -0.72
CA GLY A 51 23.83 6.28 -1.48
C GLY A 51 24.05 7.60 -2.23
N GLY A 52 23.07 8.51 -2.23
CA GLY A 52 23.18 9.83 -2.87
C GLY A 52 22.88 9.83 -4.38
N GLY A 53 22.69 11.03 -4.93
CA GLY A 53 22.64 11.27 -6.36
C GLY A 53 21.38 10.72 -7.04
N THR A 54 21.58 9.98 -8.13
CA THR A 54 20.48 9.45 -8.97
C THR A 54 19.74 8.28 -8.34
N LEU A 55 20.39 7.52 -7.44
CA LEU A 55 19.74 6.41 -6.72
C LEU A 55 18.60 6.91 -5.82
N GLU A 56 18.79 8.06 -5.16
CA GLU A 56 17.74 8.70 -4.36
C GLU A 56 16.59 9.21 -5.21
N LYS A 57 16.88 9.76 -6.40
CA LYS A 57 15.85 10.22 -7.33
C LYS A 57 14.96 9.08 -7.79
N ASP A 58 15.56 7.97 -8.23
CA ASP A 58 14.82 6.77 -8.65
C ASP A 58 14.04 6.15 -7.47
N ALA A 59 14.64 6.12 -6.27
CA ALA A 59 13.94 5.66 -5.06
C ALA A 59 12.70 6.51 -4.73
N ILE A 60 12.76 7.83 -4.93
CA ILE A 60 11.60 8.73 -4.74
C ILE A 60 10.50 8.44 -5.78
N GLU A 61 10.86 8.20 -7.05
CA GLU A 61 9.87 7.87 -8.08
C GLU A 61 9.19 6.52 -7.82
N ILE A 62 9.95 5.50 -7.39
CA ILE A 62 9.37 4.21 -6.96
C ILE A 62 8.46 4.40 -5.75
N ALA A 63 8.88 5.20 -4.76
CA ALA A 63 8.08 5.48 -3.58
C ALA A 63 6.73 6.13 -3.94
N LYS A 64 6.68 7.04 -4.92
CA LYS A 64 5.43 7.65 -5.40
C LYS A 64 4.43 6.61 -5.90
N GLU A 65 4.90 5.58 -6.61
CA GLU A 65 4.04 4.48 -7.05
C GLU A 65 3.59 3.62 -5.87
N LEU A 66 4.47 3.38 -4.90
CA LEU A 66 4.12 2.62 -3.69
C LEU A 66 3.10 3.31 -2.79
N PHE A 67 2.96 4.64 -2.81
CA PHE A 67 1.83 5.30 -2.13
C PHE A 67 0.47 4.97 -2.75
N LYS A 68 0.44 4.57 -4.02
CA LYS A 68 -0.79 4.13 -4.71
C LYS A 68 -1.07 2.66 -4.44
N THR A 69 -0.06 1.81 -4.59
CA THR A 69 -0.22 0.35 -4.42
C THR A 69 -0.20 -0.10 -2.96
N LYS A 70 0.36 0.72 -2.06
CA LYS A 70 0.47 0.49 -0.61
C LYS A 70 1.13 -0.85 -0.25
N GLY A 71 2.10 -1.28 -1.07
CA GLY A 71 2.79 -2.56 -0.94
C GLY A 71 4.29 -2.44 -0.73
N THR A 72 5.00 -3.50 -1.12
CA THR A 72 6.47 -3.58 -1.07
C THR A 72 7.04 -3.64 -2.47
N TYR A 73 8.33 -3.32 -2.60
CA TYR A 73 9.06 -3.46 -3.86
C TYR A 73 10.52 -3.79 -3.59
N TYR A 74 11.18 -4.42 -4.56
CA TYR A 74 12.59 -4.73 -4.51
C TYR A 74 13.22 -4.42 -5.87
N LYS A 75 14.35 -3.73 -5.86
CA LYS A 75 15.08 -3.37 -7.08
C LYS A 75 16.57 -3.57 -6.91
N LYS A 76 17.15 -4.27 -7.88
CA LYS A 76 18.60 -4.41 -8.05
C LYS A 76 19.09 -3.38 -9.07
N TYR A 77 20.13 -2.65 -8.69
CA TYR A 77 20.84 -1.69 -9.52
C TYR A 77 22.21 -2.25 -9.86
N VAL A 78 22.55 -2.24 -11.14
CA VAL A 78 23.88 -2.57 -11.63
C VAL A 78 24.52 -1.27 -12.09
N LEU A 79 25.56 -0.84 -11.39
CA LEU A 79 26.31 0.38 -11.65
C LEU A 79 27.53 0.02 -12.50
N LYS A 80 27.47 0.33 -13.79
CA LYS A 80 28.56 0.18 -14.75
C LYS A 80 29.01 1.54 -15.27
N GLU A 81 30.32 1.70 -15.41
CA GLU A 81 30.89 2.90 -16.01
C GLU A 81 30.47 2.99 -17.49
N GLY A 82 29.86 4.10 -17.90
CA GLY A 82 29.48 4.38 -19.30
C GLY A 82 28.14 3.79 -19.77
N ASP A 83 27.38 3.09 -18.93
CA ASP A 83 26.06 2.58 -19.29
C ASP A 83 24.96 3.62 -18.97
N PRO A 84 24.08 3.99 -19.93
CA PRO A 84 22.97 4.91 -19.71
C PRO A 84 22.03 4.49 -18.57
N LEU A 85 21.91 3.18 -18.31
CA LEU A 85 21.12 2.60 -17.23
C LEU A 85 21.84 2.66 -15.87
N SER A 86 23.12 3.01 -15.85
CA SER A 86 23.93 3.17 -14.64
C SER A 86 23.87 4.58 -14.05
N PHE A 87 22.92 5.39 -14.54
CA PHE A 87 22.57 6.70 -14.00
C PHE A 87 23.76 7.65 -13.77
N GLY A 88 24.77 7.60 -14.65
CA GLY A 88 25.96 8.47 -14.59
C GLY A 88 26.84 8.26 -13.35
N MET A 89 26.68 7.14 -12.63
CA MET A 89 27.52 6.83 -11.49
C MET A 89 28.88 6.27 -11.97
N VAL A 90 29.96 6.83 -11.43
CA VAL A 90 31.36 6.44 -11.73
C VAL A 90 31.77 5.19 -10.93
N CYS A 91 31.04 4.90 -9.85
CA CYS A 91 31.30 3.77 -8.98
C CYS A 91 30.78 2.47 -9.62
N GLY A 92 31.66 1.53 -9.92
CA GLY A 92 31.27 0.18 -10.32
C GLY A 92 30.60 -0.59 -9.18
N GLY A 93 29.67 -1.47 -9.50
CA GLY A 93 29.18 -2.53 -8.62
C GLY A 93 27.66 -2.67 -8.56
N GLU A 94 27.16 -3.46 -7.62
CA GLU A 94 25.73 -3.74 -7.47
C GLU A 94 25.17 -3.22 -6.14
N VAL A 95 23.96 -2.64 -6.18
CA VAL A 95 23.21 -2.20 -5.00
C VAL A 95 21.79 -2.74 -5.08
N GLU A 96 21.26 -3.23 -3.97
CA GLU A 96 19.90 -3.74 -3.89
C GLU A 96 19.11 -2.95 -2.85
N LEU A 97 17.97 -2.41 -3.27
CA LEU A 97 17.06 -1.67 -2.43
C LEU A 97 15.77 -2.46 -2.20
N TYR A 98 15.35 -2.51 -0.94
CA TYR A 98 14.01 -2.95 -0.55
C TYR A 98 13.19 -1.73 -0.12
N PHE A 99 11.93 -1.71 -0.53
CA PHE A 99 10.98 -0.65 -0.30
C PHE A 99 9.74 -1.21 0.39
N GLU A 100 9.24 -0.51 1.39
CA GLU A 100 8.02 -0.86 2.12
C GLU A 100 7.20 0.39 2.39
N TYR A 101 5.97 0.41 1.88
CA TYR A 101 5.00 1.40 2.29
C TYR A 101 4.58 1.15 3.74
N VAL A 102 4.58 2.21 4.55
CA VAL A 102 4.15 2.20 5.95
C VAL A 102 3.07 3.27 6.13
N GLY A 103 1.87 2.85 6.50
CA GLY A 103 0.73 3.74 6.60
C GLY A 103 -0.60 3.00 6.68
N THR A 104 -1.67 3.63 6.18
CA THR A 104 -2.98 2.98 6.15
C THR A 104 -3.00 1.84 5.14
N LYS A 105 -3.59 0.70 5.51
CA LYS A 105 -3.76 -0.44 4.61
C LYS A 105 -4.66 -0.09 3.42
N ARG A 106 -4.61 -0.93 2.38
CA ARG A 106 -5.57 -0.87 1.27
C ARG A 106 -6.98 -1.10 1.81
N GLN A 107 -7.99 -0.53 1.16
CA GLN A 107 -9.37 -0.84 1.51
C GLN A 107 -9.95 -1.81 0.50
N MET A 108 -10.53 -2.91 0.98
CA MET A 108 -11.37 -3.76 0.15
C MET A 108 -12.82 -3.59 0.58
N VAL A 109 -13.68 -3.18 -0.35
CA VAL A 109 -15.11 -2.98 -0.11
C VAL A 109 -15.87 -4.10 -0.80
N ILE A 110 -16.57 -4.92 -0.02
CA ILE A 110 -17.32 -6.08 -0.51
C ILE A 110 -18.81 -5.79 -0.37
N PHE A 111 -19.48 -5.58 -1.50
CA PHE A 111 -20.94 -5.53 -1.56
C PHE A 111 -21.48 -6.95 -1.75
N GLY A 112 -22.23 -7.46 -0.77
CA GLY A 112 -22.72 -8.83 -0.73
C GLY A 112 -21.94 -9.71 0.25
N ALA A 113 -22.59 -10.06 1.35
CA ALA A 113 -22.05 -10.88 2.44
C ALA A 113 -22.45 -12.36 2.35
N GLY A 114 -22.93 -12.81 1.18
CA GLY A 114 -23.25 -14.22 0.92
C GLY A 114 -22.01 -15.12 0.82
N HIS A 115 -22.22 -16.37 0.41
CA HIS A 115 -21.16 -17.39 0.30
C HIS A 115 -19.91 -16.92 -0.46
N LEU A 116 -20.09 -16.21 -1.59
CA LEU A 116 -18.97 -15.70 -2.39
C LEU A 116 -18.21 -14.56 -1.68
N GLY A 117 -18.92 -13.60 -1.08
CA GLY A 117 -18.31 -12.50 -0.34
C GLY A 117 -17.52 -12.99 0.87
N LYS A 118 -18.07 -13.97 1.61
CA LYS A 118 -17.37 -14.64 2.71
C LYS A 118 -16.13 -15.38 2.24
N ALA A 119 -16.21 -16.15 1.16
CA ALA A 119 -15.05 -16.85 0.60
C ALA A 119 -13.95 -15.89 0.15
N LEU A 120 -14.30 -14.80 -0.54
CA LEU A 120 -13.36 -13.76 -0.94
C LEU A 120 -12.66 -13.14 0.28
N TYR A 121 -13.43 -12.74 1.29
CA TYR A 121 -12.89 -12.19 2.54
C TYR A 121 -11.90 -13.16 3.22
N GLU A 122 -12.25 -14.45 3.32
CA GLU A 122 -11.41 -15.46 3.95
C GLU A 122 -10.06 -15.65 3.23
N VAL A 123 -10.05 -15.57 1.89
CA VAL A 123 -8.81 -15.65 1.11
C VAL A 123 -8.03 -14.34 1.20
N ALA A 124 -8.68 -13.20 0.99
CA ALA A 124 -8.02 -11.90 0.93
C ALA A 124 -7.39 -11.49 2.27
N LYS A 125 -8.03 -11.83 3.40
CA LYS A 125 -7.52 -11.46 4.74
C LYS A 125 -6.17 -12.08 5.08
N VAL A 126 -5.79 -13.18 4.41
CA VAL A 126 -4.49 -13.85 4.61
C VAL A 126 -3.33 -12.92 4.31
N SER A 127 -3.48 -12.02 3.32
CA SER A 127 -2.47 -11.02 2.96
C SER A 127 -2.15 -10.06 4.11
N LYS A 128 -3.14 -9.79 4.99
CA LYS A 128 -3.11 -8.73 6.00
C LYS A 128 -2.93 -7.31 5.43
N GLU A 129 -3.04 -7.13 4.12
CA GLU A 129 -2.81 -5.86 3.42
C GLU A 129 -4.08 -5.00 3.30
N TYR A 130 -5.24 -5.56 3.65
CA TYR A 130 -6.54 -4.89 3.53
C TYR A 130 -7.16 -4.58 4.91
N ASP A 131 -7.77 -3.41 4.99
CA ASP A 131 -8.90 -3.15 5.87
C ASP A 131 -10.18 -3.45 5.07
N PHE A 132 -11.06 -4.26 5.63
CA PHE A 132 -12.29 -4.67 4.95
C PHE A 132 -13.48 -3.81 5.37
N VAL A 133 -14.30 -3.46 4.37
CA VAL A 133 -15.66 -2.94 4.56
C VAL A 133 -16.62 -3.92 3.90
N VAL A 134 -17.57 -4.48 4.66
CA VAL A 134 -18.54 -5.46 4.17
C VAL A 134 -19.93 -4.86 4.25
N ILE A 135 -20.67 -4.91 3.14
CA ILE A 135 -21.96 -4.25 2.99
C ILE A 135 -22.98 -5.26 2.48
N ASP A 136 -24.04 -5.53 3.23
CA ASP A 136 -25.18 -6.34 2.77
C ASP A 136 -26.46 -5.92 3.48
N GLU A 137 -27.60 -5.85 2.78
CA GLU A 137 -28.89 -5.51 3.39
C GLU A 137 -29.31 -6.50 4.48
N ARG A 138 -28.83 -7.75 4.42
CA ARG A 138 -29.22 -8.84 5.32
C ARG A 138 -28.27 -8.93 6.52
N PRO A 139 -28.69 -8.53 7.74
CA PRO A 139 -27.82 -8.54 8.93
C PRO A 139 -27.35 -9.94 9.33
N ASP A 140 -28.12 -10.99 9.02
CA ASP A 140 -27.74 -12.39 9.29
C ASP A 140 -26.50 -12.83 8.49
N PHE A 141 -26.18 -12.12 7.41
CA PHE A 141 -24.98 -12.36 6.60
C PHE A 141 -23.86 -11.37 6.95
N ALA A 142 -24.17 -10.07 6.97
CA ALA A 142 -23.21 -9.02 7.30
C ALA A 142 -23.19 -8.74 8.81
N ASN A 143 -22.40 -9.52 9.56
CA ASN A 143 -22.22 -9.39 11.00
C ASN A 143 -20.80 -9.79 11.45
N GLU A 144 -20.46 -9.47 12.70
CA GLU A 144 -19.13 -9.68 13.29
C GLU A 144 -18.73 -11.17 13.36
N GLU A 145 -19.68 -12.09 13.51
CA GLU A 145 -19.41 -13.52 13.52
C GLU A 145 -18.90 -13.99 12.14
N ASN A 146 -19.54 -13.51 11.06
CA ASN A 146 -19.12 -13.80 9.70
C ASN A 146 -17.93 -12.94 9.24
N PHE A 147 -17.70 -11.74 9.78
CA PHE A 147 -16.64 -10.85 9.31
C PHE A 147 -15.92 -10.16 10.48
N PRO A 148 -15.12 -10.90 11.25
CA PRO A 148 -14.52 -10.38 12.49
C PRO A 148 -13.46 -9.31 12.22
N ASN A 149 -13.41 -8.30 13.09
CA ASN A 149 -12.51 -7.15 13.01
C ASN A 149 -12.61 -6.38 11.69
N THR A 150 -13.82 -6.26 11.13
CA THR A 150 -14.07 -5.50 9.90
C THR A 150 -15.08 -4.39 10.14
N THR A 151 -15.13 -3.42 9.24
CA THR A 151 -16.23 -2.44 9.26
C THR A 151 -17.42 -3.03 8.52
N ILE A 152 -18.57 -3.10 9.17
CA ILE A 152 -19.76 -3.76 8.62
C ILE A 152 -20.89 -2.75 8.52
N PHE A 153 -21.56 -2.73 7.37
CA PHE A 153 -22.80 -2.00 7.20
C PHE A 153 -23.90 -2.91 6.68
N ASN A 154 -25.08 -2.83 7.30
CA ASN A 154 -26.25 -3.60 6.91
C ASN A 154 -27.53 -2.80 7.09
N GLY A 155 -28.64 -3.35 6.59
CA GLY A 155 -29.97 -2.73 6.65
C GLY A 155 -30.55 -2.43 5.28
N GLU A 156 -31.88 -2.37 5.24
CA GLU A 156 -32.66 -2.20 4.01
C GLU A 156 -32.29 -0.92 3.26
N GLY A 157 -32.11 -1.03 1.94
CA GLY A 157 -31.84 0.11 1.07
C GLY A 157 -30.40 0.62 1.11
N ILE A 158 -29.48 -0.06 1.81
CA ILE A 158 -28.10 0.41 1.96
C ILE A 158 -27.37 0.56 0.61
N TYR A 159 -27.68 -0.31 -0.36
CA TYR A 159 -27.12 -0.26 -1.71
C TYR A 159 -27.54 0.99 -2.51
N LYS A 160 -28.57 1.72 -2.05
CA LYS A 160 -28.99 2.99 -2.65
C LYS A 160 -28.33 4.20 -2.00
N ARG A 161 -27.57 3.99 -0.92
CA ARG A 161 -26.93 5.03 -0.10
C ARG A 161 -25.40 4.89 -0.09
N VAL A 162 -24.82 4.37 -1.17
CA VAL A 162 -23.37 4.12 -1.29
C VAL A 162 -22.53 5.37 -1.04
N SER A 163 -23.02 6.54 -1.45
CA SER A 163 -22.35 7.84 -1.23
C SER A 163 -22.16 8.21 0.25
N GLU A 164 -22.86 7.55 1.16
CA GLU A 164 -22.73 7.76 2.61
C GLU A 164 -21.73 6.78 3.27
N LEU A 165 -21.25 5.78 2.52
CA LEU A 165 -20.36 4.75 3.03
C LEU A 165 -18.91 5.24 3.05
N PRO A 166 -18.08 4.79 4.00
CA PRO A 166 -16.69 5.24 4.16
C PRO A 166 -15.76 4.56 3.14
N ILE A 167 -16.03 4.75 1.85
CA ILE A 167 -15.22 4.25 0.74
C ILE A 167 -14.11 5.26 0.47
N ARG A 168 -12.87 4.85 0.74
CA ARG A 168 -11.67 5.67 0.53
C ARG A 168 -11.36 5.76 -0.96
N GLU A 169 -10.76 6.87 -1.37
CA GLU A 169 -10.20 7.00 -2.71
C GLU A 169 -9.15 5.89 -2.95
N GLY A 170 -9.25 5.21 -4.10
CA GLY A 170 -8.41 4.06 -4.43
C GLY A 170 -8.80 2.74 -3.74
N ALA A 171 -9.99 2.67 -3.12
CA ALA A 171 -10.51 1.41 -2.61
C ALA A 171 -10.77 0.39 -3.73
N GLU A 172 -10.48 -0.88 -3.44
CA GLU A 172 -10.77 -2.00 -4.32
C GLU A 172 -12.21 -2.47 -4.03
N VAL A 173 -13.13 -2.21 -4.97
CA VAL A 173 -14.55 -2.52 -4.80
C VAL A 173 -14.90 -3.82 -5.53
N VAL A 174 -15.55 -4.74 -4.81
CA VAL A 174 -16.05 -6.00 -5.36
C VAL A 174 -17.55 -6.09 -5.12
N ILE A 175 -18.31 -6.29 -6.19
CA ILE A 175 -19.78 -6.37 -6.16
C ILE A 175 -20.19 -7.83 -6.37
N LEU A 176 -20.80 -8.42 -5.34
CA LEU A 176 -21.22 -9.82 -5.24
C LEU A 176 -22.65 -9.91 -4.67
N THR A 177 -23.53 -8.98 -5.04
CA THR A 177 -24.91 -8.98 -4.51
C THR A 177 -25.71 -10.18 -5.03
N PRO A 178 -26.69 -10.69 -4.27
CA PRO A 178 -27.58 -11.74 -4.75
C PRO A 178 -28.40 -11.25 -5.95
N GLY A 179 -28.37 -12.00 -7.05
CA GLY A 179 -29.20 -11.74 -8.23
C GLY A 179 -28.83 -10.50 -9.07
N GLY A 180 -27.90 -9.66 -8.60
CA GLY A 180 -27.38 -8.51 -9.33
C GLY A 180 -28.35 -7.33 -9.50
N GLU A 181 -29.58 -7.42 -8.99
CA GLU A 181 -30.61 -6.37 -9.13
C GLU A 181 -30.18 -5.04 -8.51
N ASN A 182 -29.34 -5.10 -7.48
CA ASN A 182 -28.85 -3.93 -6.76
C ASN A 182 -27.55 -3.35 -7.34
N ASP A 183 -26.84 -4.08 -8.20
CA ASP A 183 -25.55 -3.68 -8.76
C ASP A 183 -25.59 -2.33 -9.48
N PRO A 184 -26.63 -2.00 -10.29
CA PRO A 184 -26.72 -0.70 -10.94
C PRO A 184 -26.80 0.49 -9.96
N TYR A 185 -27.42 0.31 -8.79
CA TYR A 185 -27.48 1.36 -7.77
C TYR A 185 -26.14 1.57 -7.09
N ILE A 186 -25.41 0.47 -6.86
CA ILE A 186 -24.06 0.52 -6.32
C ILE A 186 -23.13 1.25 -7.28
N LEU A 187 -23.10 0.82 -8.55
CA LEU A 187 -22.24 1.43 -9.57
C LEU A 187 -22.54 2.91 -9.80
N LYS A 188 -23.80 3.34 -9.62
CA LYS A 188 -24.18 4.76 -9.73
C LYS A 188 -23.71 5.60 -8.53
N GLY A 189 -23.52 4.98 -7.37
CA GLY A 189 -23.15 5.66 -6.14
C GLY A 189 -21.65 5.66 -5.83
N LEU A 190 -20.85 4.88 -6.57
CA LEU A 190 -19.38 4.91 -6.59
C LEU A 190 -18.88 6.05 -7.48
#